data_AF-A0AAV9EDL9-F1
#
_entry.id   AF-A0AAV9EDL9-F1
#
_cell.length_a   1.000
_cell.length_b   1.000
_cell.length_c   1.000
_cell.angle_alpha   90.00
_cell.angle_beta   90.00
_cell.angle_gamma   90.00
#
_symmetry.space_group_name_H-M   'P 1'
#
loop_
_entity.id
_entity.type
_entity.pdbx_description
1 polymer ?
#
loop_
_entity_poly.entity_id
_entity_poly.type
_entity_poly.pdbx_seq_one_letter_code
_entity_poly.pdbx_strand_id
1 'polypeptide(L)'
;MTKLQTKAPAHDFPYTKKSIEKAFGRKISDIFEYFEEEPVASGSIAQVHRASLKFRYPGQKLKPVDVAVKVRHPGVSESIRRDFVIVNLLAKISGFIPSLNRLRLEDIVPQFAVYMTTQVDLAREAAHLSRFIYNFRRWKDVSFPKPLYPLVHPTVLVETYEQGEYISHYVDEVEGRSLIKSSLAHIGSHALLKMLLVDNFIHADMHPGNILVRVAQTKRPSKRLFKSKPHVIFLDVGMTAELSKSDRVNLLEFFKAVALQDGQTAAECTLKLSQQQKCPNPEAFIEEVKRTFAFWGTPEGFNLHAAECMHILLDQVRRHRVSIDGNVCTVMMTTLVLEGWQRKLDPEYDVMRTLQTLLFKVDWAESLAYTIEGLMAP
;
A
#
# COMPACT_ATOMS: atom_id res chain seq x y z
N MET A 1 8.32 -14.42 1.13
CA MET A 1 9.08 -13.25 1.67
C MET A 1 8.66 -12.90 3.11
N THR A 2 8.01 -13.81 3.83
CA THR A 2 7.29 -13.58 5.10
C THR A 2 8.21 -13.70 6.34
N LYS A 3 9.37 -14.35 6.22
CA LYS A 3 10.38 -14.50 7.29
C LYS A 3 11.41 -13.35 7.36
N LEU A 4 11.39 -12.41 6.41
CA LEU A 4 12.37 -11.32 6.34
C LEU A 4 11.91 -10.04 7.04
N GLN A 5 10.60 -9.84 7.23
CA GLN A 5 10.07 -8.68 7.97
C GLN A 5 10.05 -8.87 9.49
N THR A 6 10.25 -10.09 10.00
CA THR A 6 10.28 -10.40 11.45
C THR A 6 11.67 -10.36 12.08
N LYS A 7 12.70 -9.90 11.37
CA LYS A 7 14.11 -9.85 11.86
C LYS A 7 14.72 -8.46 11.88
N ALA A 8 13.93 -7.39 11.77
CA ALA A 8 14.48 -6.06 12.00
C ALA A 8 14.96 -5.96 13.47
N PRO A 9 16.19 -5.47 13.72
CA PRO A 9 16.73 -5.40 15.07
C PRO A 9 15.80 -4.57 15.97
N ALA A 10 15.36 -5.15 17.08
CA ALA A 10 14.60 -4.44 18.10
C ALA A 10 15.55 -3.64 19.01
N HIS A 11 15.08 -2.50 19.51
CA HIS A 11 15.76 -1.76 20.56
C HIS A 11 15.25 -2.17 21.94
N ASP A 12 16.09 -1.99 22.96
CA ASP A 12 15.77 -2.43 24.32
C ASP A 12 14.59 -1.65 24.93
N PHE A 13 13.80 -2.34 25.75
CA PHE A 13 12.63 -1.78 26.43
C PHE A 13 12.89 -0.50 27.26
N PRO A 14 14.06 -0.28 27.91
CA PRO A 14 14.33 1.00 28.58
C PRO A 14 14.23 2.21 27.66
N TYR A 15 14.60 2.07 26.38
CA TYR A 15 14.41 3.13 25.39
C TYR A 15 12.93 3.32 25.07
N THR A 16 12.17 2.23 24.86
CA THR A 16 10.71 2.25 24.65
C THR A 16 10.03 3.04 25.75
N LYS A 17 10.29 2.66 27.01
CA LYS A 17 9.73 3.31 28.20
C LYS A 17 10.05 4.79 28.23
N LYS A 18 11.32 5.17 28.09
CA LYS A 18 11.75 6.58 28.09
C LYS A 18 11.11 7.38 26.97
N SER A 19 10.94 6.79 25.78
CA SER A 19 10.33 7.45 24.63
C SER A 19 8.84 7.72 24.86
N ILE A 20 8.10 6.76 25.42
CA ILE A 20 6.68 6.91 25.78
C ILE A 20 6.52 7.98 26.87
N GLU A 21 7.31 7.91 27.94
CA GLU A 21 7.22 8.84 29.07
C GLU A 21 7.57 10.27 28.65
N LYS A 22 8.57 10.42 27.77
CA LYS A 22 8.91 11.73 27.18
C LYS A 22 7.82 12.25 26.24
N ALA A 23 7.25 11.40 25.39
CA ALA A 23 6.24 11.80 24.41
C ALA A 23 4.95 12.30 25.07
N PHE A 24 4.54 11.67 26.17
CA PHE A 24 3.25 11.97 26.82
C PHE A 24 3.36 12.66 28.18
N GLY A 25 4.56 12.87 28.71
CA GLY A 25 4.80 13.51 30.01
C GLY A 25 4.22 12.74 31.19
N ARG A 26 4.05 11.42 31.07
CA ARG A 26 3.37 10.54 32.06
C ARG A 26 4.10 9.21 32.15
N LYS A 27 4.08 8.58 33.34
CA LYS A 27 4.67 7.24 33.49
C LYS A 27 3.88 6.22 32.68
N ILE A 28 4.57 5.20 32.17
CA ILE A 28 3.93 4.13 31.40
C ILE A 28 2.78 3.46 32.17
N SER A 29 2.97 3.27 33.49
CA SER A 29 2.00 2.71 34.44
C SER A 29 0.76 3.58 34.69
N ASP A 30 0.81 4.86 34.31
CA ASP A 30 -0.33 5.76 34.42
C ASP A 30 -1.19 5.69 33.15
N ILE A 31 -0.60 5.30 32.03
CA ILE A 31 -1.24 5.22 30.71
C ILE A 31 -1.81 3.82 30.47
N PHE A 32 -1.04 2.79 30.81
CA PHE A 32 -1.34 1.40 30.51
C PHE A 32 -1.53 0.59 31.80
N GLU A 33 -2.52 -0.30 31.80
CA GLU A 33 -2.75 -1.29 32.85
C GLU A 33 -1.76 -2.45 32.72
N TYR A 34 -1.54 -2.88 31.47
CA TYR A 34 -0.54 -3.87 31.09
C TYR A 34 0.21 -3.40 29.86
N PHE A 35 1.52 -3.67 29.81
CA PHE A 35 2.38 -3.37 28.67
C PHE A 35 3.34 -4.53 28.46
N GLU A 36 3.35 -5.10 27.26
CA GLU A 36 4.24 -6.20 26.89
C GLU A 36 5.64 -5.65 26.55
N GLU A 37 6.65 -5.98 27.35
CA GLU A 37 8.02 -5.47 27.17
C GLU A 37 8.66 -5.98 25.87
N GLU A 38 8.34 -7.21 25.48
CA GLU A 38 8.77 -7.78 24.20
C GLU A 38 7.92 -7.20 23.06
N PRO A 39 8.54 -6.72 21.96
CA PRO A 39 7.77 -6.21 20.83
C PRO A 39 7.09 -7.34 20.07
N VAL A 40 5.83 -7.13 19.68
CA VAL A 40 5.07 -8.08 18.83
C VAL A 40 5.54 -8.04 17.38
N ALA A 41 6.13 -6.93 16.95
CA ALA A 41 6.71 -6.74 15.63
C ALA A 41 7.79 -5.65 15.68
N SER A 42 8.78 -5.75 14.79
CA SER A 42 9.83 -4.74 14.62
C SER A 42 9.95 -4.41 13.14
N GLY A 43 9.77 -3.13 12.79
CA GLY A 43 9.88 -2.61 11.43
C GLY A 43 11.17 -1.83 11.20
N SER A 44 11.25 -1.12 10.07
CA SER A 44 12.42 -0.28 9.75
C SER A 44 12.47 1.01 10.57
N ILE A 45 11.31 1.59 10.87
CA ILE A 45 11.19 2.90 11.56
C ILE A 45 10.83 2.76 13.03
N ALA A 46 9.99 1.79 13.37
CA ALA A 46 9.45 1.61 14.70
C ALA A 46 9.26 0.12 15.03
N GLN A 47 9.24 -0.20 16.32
CA GLN A 47 8.76 -1.48 16.81
C GLN A 47 7.40 -1.30 17.50
N VAL A 48 6.62 -2.36 17.53
CA VAL A 48 5.24 -2.36 18.02
C VAL A 48 5.18 -3.22 19.28
N HIS A 49 4.63 -2.66 20.34
CA HIS A 49 4.31 -3.39 21.57
C HIS A 49 2.80 -3.54 21.71
N ARG A 50 2.35 -4.62 22.34
CA ARG A 50 0.96 -4.78 22.75
C ARG A 50 0.79 -4.24 24.17
N ALA A 51 -0.28 -3.49 24.40
CA ALA A 51 -0.62 -2.99 25.72
C ALA A 51 -2.14 -2.97 25.93
N SER A 52 -2.57 -2.72 27.16
CA SER A 52 -3.97 -2.42 27.48
C SER A 52 -4.06 -1.08 28.19
N LEU A 53 -5.00 -0.23 27.76
CA LEU A 53 -5.16 1.09 28.33
C LEU A 53 -5.70 1.05 29.76
N LYS A 54 -5.13 1.89 30.62
CA LYS A 54 -5.62 2.10 31.98
C LYS A 54 -6.88 2.95 31.95
N PHE A 55 -7.97 2.44 32.53
CA PHE A 55 -9.24 3.16 32.54
C PHE A 55 -9.21 4.33 33.53
N ARG A 56 -9.77 5.48 33.14
CA ARG A 56 -9.67 6.74 33.92
C ARG A 56 -10.93 7.12 34.71
N TYR A 57 -12.05 6.39 34.58
CA TYR A 57 -13.28 6.71 35.34
C TYR A 57 -13.58 5.65 36.42
N PRO A 58 -13.57 6.03 37.72
CA PRO A 58 -14.00 5.15 38.80
C PRO A 58 -15.46 4.70 38.60
N GLY A 59 -15.73 3.40 38.71
CA GLY A 59 -17.10 2.84 38.72
C GLY A 59 -17.59 2.26 37.39
N GLN A 60 -16.89 2.44 36.27
CA GLN A 60 -17.21 1.78 34.99
C GLN A 60 -16.23 0.62 34.74
N LYS A 61 -16.69 -0.62 34.96
CA LYS A 61 -15.99 -1.83 34.50
C LYS A 61 -16.22 -2.01 33.00
N LEU A 62 -15.55 -1.21 32.17
CA LEU A 62 -15.44 -1.47 30.73
C LEU A 62 -14.33 -2.50 30.48
N LYS A 63 -14.44 -3.24 29.38
CA LYS A 63 -13.37 -4.14 28.94
C LYS A 63 -12.08 -3.33 28.74
N PRO A 64 -10.91 -3.85 29.16
CA PRO A 64 -9.62 -3.28 28.78
C PRO A 64 -9.56 -3.11 27.27
N VAL A 65 -9.12 -1.94 26.81
CA VAL A 65 -8.93 -1.68 25.38
C VAL A 65 -7.51 -2.08 25.05
N ASP A 66 -7.37 -3.16 24.28
CA ASP A 66 -6.09 -3.60 23.73
C ASP A 66 -5.63 -2.62 22.65
N VAL A 67 -4.36 -2.24 22.73
CA VAL A 67 -3.75 -1.24 21.85
C VAL A 67 -2.40 -1.73 21.33
N ALA A 68 -2.08 -1.29 20.11
CA ALA A 68 -0.74 -1.35 19.56
C ALA A 68 -0.04 -0.04 19.88
N VAL A 69 1.18 -0.13 20.44
CA VAL A 69 2.03 1.02 20.76
C VAL A 69 3.26 0.95 19.87
N LYS A 70 3.25 1.76 18.80
CA LYS A 70 4.39 1.91 17.88
C LYS A 70 5.38 2.91 18.46
N VAL A 71 6.63 2.51 18.64
CA VAL A 71 7.71 3.34 19.16
C VAL A 71 8.87 3.38 18.18
N ARG A 72 9.23 4.59 17.76
CA ARG A 72 10.30 4.83 16.78
C ARG A 72 11.65 4.33 17.29
N HIS A 73 12.46 3.71 16.43
CA HIS A 73 13.82 3.27 16.77
C HIS A 73 14.75 4.45 17.14
N PRO A 74 15.73 4.22 18.03
CA PRO A 74 16.73 5.23 18.38
C PRO A 74 17.55 5.66 17.17
N GLY A 75 17.68 6.97 16.97
CA GLY A 75 18.57 7.54 15.96
C GLY A 75 18.19 7.25 14.50
N VAL A 76 16.97 6.75 14.24
CA VAL A 76 16.57 6.33 12.88
C VAL A 76 16.57 7.49 11.89
N SER A 77 16.19 8.70 12.32
CA SER A 77 16.24 9.91 11.51
C SER A 77 17.66 10.20 11.02
N GLU A 78 18.64 10.09 11.93
CA GLU A 78 20.04 10.34 11.66
C GLU A 78 20.67 9.23 10.82
N SER A 79 20.29 7.96 11.08
CA SER A 79 20.73 6.81 10.29
C SER A 79 20.28 6.96 8.83
N ILE A 80 18.99 7.18 8.62
CA ILE A 80 18.40 7.42 7.29
C ILE A 80 19.16 8.53 6.57
N ARG A 81 19.40 9.66 7.24
CA ARG A 81 20.13 10.78 6.62
C ARG A 81 21.55 10.41 6.22
N ARG A 82 22.28 9.66 7.05
CA ARG A 82 23.65 9.20 6.73
C ARG A 82 23.65 8.20 5.58
N ASP A 83 22.74 7.23 5.61
CA ASP A 83 22.61 6.21 4.58
C ASP A 83 22.32 6.87 3.22
N PHE A 84 21.44 7.87 3.18
CA PHE A 84 21.17 8.60 1.94
C PHE A 84 22.34 9.43 1.42
N VAL A 85 23.22 9.95 2.28
CA VAL A 85 24.46 10.59 1.82
C VAL A 85 25.35 9.58 1.10
N ILE A 86 25.51 8.39 1.68
CA ILE A 86 26.33 7.31 1.10
C ILE A 86 25.71 6.80 -0.20
N VAL A 87 24.42 6.48 -0.19
CA VAL A 87 23.72 5.95 -1.36
C VAL A 87 23.71 6.97 -2.50
N ASN A 88 23.56 8.27 -2.20
CA ASN A 88 23.64 9.32 -3.23
C ASN A 88 25.05 9.46 -3.82
N LEU A 89 26.11 9.31 -3.01
CA LEU A 89 27.48 9.27 -3.50
C LEU A 89 27.70 8.07 -4.43
N LEU A 90 27.25 6.88 -4.03
CA LEU A 90 27.34 5.68 -4.85
C LEU A 90 26.51 5.77 -6.13
N ALA A 91 25.32 6.39 -6.07
CA ALA A 91 24.48 6.62 -7.23
C ALA A 91 25.20 7.48 -8.28
N LYS A 92 25.88 8.56 -7.85
CA LYS A 92 26.70 9.40 -8.74
C LYS A 92 27.86 8.63 -9.35
N ILE A 93 28.56 7.80 -8.55
CA ILE A 93 29.67 6.96 -9.06
C ILE A 93 29.13 5.92 -10.06
N SER A 94 27.96 5.36 -9.82
CA SER A 94 27.34 4.37 -10.71
C SER A 94 27.04 4.90 -12.10
N GLY A 95 26.84 6.21 -12.25
CA GLY A 95 26.65 6.87 -13.54
C GLY A 95 27.86 6.71 -14.49
N PHE A 96 29.07 6.52 -13.93
CA PHE A 96 30.28 6.27 -14.71
C PHE A 96 30.45 4.81 -15.14
N ILE A 97 29.65 3.88 -14.61
CA ILE A 97 29.71 2.45 -14.94
C ILE A 97 28.60 2.15 -15.96
N PRO A 98 28.92 1.82 -17.23
CA PRO A 98 27.91 1.68 -18.29
C PRO A 98 26.82 0.63 -18.02
N SER A 99 27.13 -0.42 -17.25
CA SER A 99 26.15 -1.44 -16.85
C SER A 99 25.17 -0.93 -15.79
N LEU A 100 25.62 -0.08 -14.85
CA LEU A 100 24.79 0.47 -13.76
C LEU A 100 24.08 1.77 -14.15
N ASN A 101 24.63 2.54 -15.10
CA ASN A 101 23.98 3.74 -15.62
C ASN A 101 22.57 3.44 -16.18
N ARG A 102 22.34 2.21 -16.64
CA ARG A 102 21.03 1.71 -17.09
C ARG A 102 19.95 1.69 -16.00
N LEU A 103 20.35 1.67 -14.72
CA LEU A 103 19.45 1.65 -13.56
C LEU A 103 19.00 3.04 -13.12
N ARG A 104 19.65 4.12 -13.61
CA ARG A 104 19.32 5.51 -13.28
C ARG A 104 19.24 5.79 -11.76
N LEU A 105 20.17 5.24 -10.99
CA LEU A 105 20.18 5.38 -9.53
C LEU A 105 20.21 6.85 -9.07
N GLU A 106 20.84 7.74 -9.84
CA GLU A 106 20.88 9.18 -9.54
C GLU A 106 19.48 9.84 -9.56
N ASP A 107 18.56 9.37 -10.41
CA ASP A 107 17.18 9.87 -10.44
C ASP A 107 16.32 9.22 -9.33
N ILE A 108 16.56 7.94 -9.02
CA ILE A 108 15.73 7.14 -8.11
C ILE A 108 16.03 7.45 -6.63
N VAL A 109 17.31 7.55 -6.28
CA VAL A 109 17.75 7.65 -4.88
C VAL A 109 17.21 8.90 -4.15
N PRO A 110 17.21 10.11 -4.74
CA PRO A 110 16.65 11.28 -4.07
C PRO A 110 15.15 11.15 -3.78
N GLN A 111 14.37 10.55 -4.69
CA GLN A 111 12.95 10.32 -4.48
C GLN A 111 12.71 9.31 -3.35
N PHE A 112 13.51 8.24 -3.32
CA PHE A 112 13.49 7.26 -2.23
C PHE A 112 13.89 7.88 -0.87
N ALA A 113 14.81 8.85 -0.88
CA ALA A 113 15.21 9.58 0.32
C ALA A 113 14.07 10.38 0.95
N VAL A 114 13.36 11.15 0.13
CA VAL A 114 12.17 11.88 0.56
C VAL A 114 11.15 10.90 1.12
N TYR A 115 10.90 9.81 0.40
CA TYR A 115 9.94 8.78 0.79
C TYR A 115 10.24 8.16 2.16
N MET A 116 11.47 7.70 2.39
CA MET A 116 11.89 7.14 3.69
C MET A 116 11.85 8.15 4.83
N THR A 117 12.18 9.41 4.56
CA THR A 117 12.17 10.46 5.59
C THR A 117 10.75 10.76 6.09
N THR A 118 9.73 10.66 5.23
CA THR A 118 8.34 10.95 5.62
C THR A 118 7.76 9.96 6.62
N GLN A 119 8.28 8.73 6.69
CA GLN A 119 7.81 7.68 7.59
C GLN A 119 8.29 7.87 9.04
N VAL A 120 9.30 8.70 9.26
CA VAL A 120 9.96 8.90 10.57
C VAL A 120 9.05 9.60 11.60
N ASP A 121 7.99 10.27 11.15
CA ASP A 121 7.02 10.95 11.98
C ASP A 121 5.72 10.12 12.09
N LEU A 122 5.57 9.41 13.21
CA LEU A 122 4.41 8.55 13.46
C LEU A 122 3.09 9.33 13.62
N ALA A 123 3.13 10.65 13.85
CA ALA A 123 1.93 11.47 13.87
C ALA A 123 1.32 11.63 12.47
N ARG A 124 2.16 11.57 11.41
CA ARG A 124 1.68 11.56 10.02
C ARG A 124 0.91 10.28 9.72
N GLU A 125 1.41 9.14 10.17
CA GLU A 125 0.72 7.85 10.04
C GLU A 125 -0.65 7.90 10.74
N ALA A 126 -0.74 8.47 11.95
CA ALA A 126 -2.01 8.67 12.64
C ALA A 126 -3.00 9.54 11.85
N ALA A 127 -2.52 10.58 11.18
CA ALA A 127 -3.34 11.42 10.32
C ALA A 127 -3.82 10.66 9.07
N HIS A 128 -2.96 9.84 8.46
CA HIS A 128 -3.31 8.97 7.35
C HIS A 128 -4.38 7.94 7.76
N LEU A 129 -4.20 7.25 8.90
CA LEU A 129 -5.19 6.32 9.46
C LEU A 129 -6.55 7.00 9.62
N SER A 130 -6.56 8.21 10.18
CA SER A 130 -7.81 8.98 10.39
C SER A 130 -8.51 9.29 9.05
N ARG A 131 -7.75 9.65 8.01
CA ARG A 131 -8.31 9.89 6.65
C ARG A 131 -8.81 8.59 6.01
N PHE A 132 -8.07 7.48 6.13
CA PHE A 132 -8.52 6.19 5.62
C PHE A 132 -9.79 5.70 6.32
N ILE A 133 -9.87 5.80 7.65
CA ILE A 133 -11.08 5.49 8.41
C ILE A 133 -12.27 6.30 7.91
N TYR A 134 -12.08 7.60 7.68
CA TYR A 134 -13.14 8.44 7.11
C TYR A 134 -13.52 7.99 5.70
N ASN A 135 -12.55 7.79 4.80
CA ASN A 135 -12.80 7.40 3.42
C ASN A 135 -13.51 6.05 3.30
N PHE A 136 -13.23 5.11 4.19
CA PHE A 136 -13.82 3.76 4.22
C PHE A 136 -14.98 3.59 5.21
N ARG A 137 -15.48 4.67 5.84
CA ARG A 137 -16.52 4.60 6.90
C ARG A 137 -17.82 3.87 6.53
N ARG A 138 -18.14 3.76 5.22
CA ARG A 138 -19.33 3.06 4.70
C ARG A 138 -19.05 1.62 4.26
N TRP A 139 -17.80 1.21 4.25
CA TRP A 139 -17.38 -0.11 3.79
C TRP A 139 -17.36 -1.10 4.94
N LYS A 140 -17.94 -2.28 4.71
CA LYS A 140 -18.08 -3.31 5.75
C LYS A 140 -16.94 -4.31 5.76
N ASP A 141 -16.25 -4.49 4.64
CA ASP A 141 -15.26 -5.55 4.44
C ASP A 141 -13.80 -5.05 4.58
N VAL A 142 -13.61 -3.75 4.85
CA VAL A 142 -12.29 -3.10 5.00
C VAL A 142 -12.26 -2.20 6.24
N SER A 143 -11.20 -2.26 7.04
CA SER A 143 -10.95 -1.30 8.13
C SER A 143 -9.46 -1.00 8.33
N PHE A 144 -9.18 -0.08 9.26
CA PHE A 144 -7.85 0.39 9.63
C PHE A 144 -7.77 0.54 11.16
N PRO A 145 -6.59 0.39 11.79
CA PRO A 145 -6.38 0.72 13.20
C PRO A 145 -6.83 2.15 13.51
N LYS A 146 -7.46 2.36 14.66
CA LYS A 146 -7.91 3.68 15.09
C LYS A 146 -6.86 4.33 16.00
N PRO A 147 -6.26 5.46 15.60
CA PRO A 147 -5.39 6.25 16.47
C PRO A 147 -6.16 6.73 17.71
N LEU A 148 -5.52 6.67 18.87
CA LEU A 148 -6.14 7.03 20.14
C LEU A 148 -5.61 8.36 20.66
N TYR A 149 -6.30 9.45 20.36
CA TYR A 149 -5.97 10.76 20.90
C TYR A 149 -6.29 10.86 22.40
N PRO A 150 -5.45 11.53 23.22
CA PRO A 150 -4.26 12.33 22.84
C PRO A 150 -2.94 11.54 22.79
N LEU A 151 -2.95 10.20 22.71
CA LEU A 151 -1.75 9.36 22.70
C LEU A 151 -1.13 9.22 21.29
N VAL A 152 -0.92 10.35 20.62
CA VAL A 152 -0.29 10.45 19.30
C VAL A 152 0.84 11.47 19.38
N HIS A 153 2.04 11.07 19.00
CA HIS A 153 3.26 11.89 19.02
C HIS A 153 4.20 11.48 17.87
N PRO A 154 5.06 12.37 17.34
CA PRO A 154 5.98 12.03 16.25
C PRO A 154 6.91 10.83 16.47
N THR A 155 7.12 10.44 17.73
CA THR A 155 7.97 9.29 18.12
C THR A 155 7.19 8.09 18.66
N VAL A 156 5.90 8.27 18.97
CA VAL A 156 5.05 7.24 19.60
C VAL A 156 3.62 7.36 19.09
N LEU A 157 3.08 6.28 18.54
CA LEU A 157 1.68 6.18 18.11
C LEU A 157 0.98 5.05 18.87
N VAL A 158 -0.11 5.40 19.57
CA VAL A 158 -1.02 4.43 20.17
C VAL A 158 -2.30 4.32 19.34
N GLU A 159 -2.62 3.11 18.91
CA GLU A 159 -3.78 2.80 18.07
C GLU A 159 -4.48 1.51 18.54
N THR A 160 -5.67 1.21 18.02
CA THR A 160 -6.36 -0.07 18.35
C THR A 160 -5.53 -1.27 17.92
N TYR A 161 -5.47 -2.28 18.80
CA TYR A 161 -4.83 -3.55 18.43
C TYR A 161 -5.77 -4.38 17.55
N GLU A 162 -5.34 -4.68 16.32
CA GLU A 162 -6.13 -5.45 15.37
C GLU A 162 -5.77 -6.93 15.39
N GLN A 163 -6.80 -7.77 15.51
CA GLN A 163 -6.67 -9.24 15.50
C GLN A 163 -7.00 -9.80 14.12
N GLY A 164 -6.17 -10.71 13.62
CA GLY A 164 -6.37 -11.42 12.35
C GLY A 164 -5.16 -12.28 11.97
N GLU A 165 -5.30 -13.02 10.87
CA GLU A 165 -4.21 -13.74 10.22
C GLU A 165 -3.63 -12.89 9.10
N TYR A 166 -2.31 -12.86 8.91
CA TYR A 166 -1.73 -12.14 7.77
C TYR A 166 -2.23 -12.69 6.45
N ILE A 167 -2.51 -11.81 5.47
CA ILE A 167 -2.97 -12.25 4.15
C ILE A 167 -1.96 -13.17 3.46
N SER A 168 -0.66 -13.05 3.79
CA SER A 168 0.39 -13.96 3.33
C SER A 168 0.09 -15.43 3.61
N HIS A 169 -0.61 -15.74 4.70
CA HIS A 169 -1.06 -17.10 5.00
C HIS A 169 -1.94 -17.65 3.87
N TYR A 170 -2.88 -16.85 3.39
CA TYR A 170 -3.79 -17.24 2.30
C TYR A 170 -3.11 -17.23 0.93
N VAL A 171 -2.12 -16.36 0.74
CA VAL A 171 -1.33 -16.21 -0.49
C VAL A 171 -0.35 -17.38 -0.67
N ASP A 172 0.26 -17.85 0.41
CA ASP A 172 1.29 -18.90 0.38
C ASP A 172 0.68 -20.32 0.48
N GLU A 173 -0.53 -20.47 1.02
CA GLU A 173 -1.24 -21.75 1.07
C GLU A 173 -1.63 -22.24 -0.34
N VAL A 174 -1.31 -23.49 -0.68
CA VAL A 174 -1.56 -24.04 -2.03
C VAL A 174 -2.98 -24.59 -2.16
N GLU A 175 -3.57 -25.13 -1.09
CA GLU A 175 -4.87 -25.84 -1.13
C GLU A 175 -5.85 -25.31 -0.07
N GLY A 176 -7.14 -25.24 -0.45
CA GLY A 176 -8.25 -24.87 0.45
C GLY A 176 -8.76 -23.43 0.35
N ARG A 177 -9.99 -23.22 0.83
CA ARG A 177 -10.67 -21.90 0.99
C ARG A 177 -10.79 -21.04 -0.28
N SER A 178 -10.96 -21.65 -1.47
CA SER A 178 -11.07 -20.93 -2.77
C SER A 178 -12.01 -19.73 -2.74
N LEU A 179 -13.19 -19.86 -2.12
CA LEU A 179 -14.15 -18.75 -1.99
C LEU A 179 -13.61 -17.57 -1.16
N ILE A 180 -12.88 -17.83 -0.08
CA ILE A 180 -12.28 -16.78 0.76
C ILE A 180 -11.15 -16.11 0.00
N LYS A 181 -10.28 -16.90 -0.65
CA LYS A 181 -9.17 -16.36 -1.44
C LYS A 181 -9.66 -15.47 -2.59
N SER A 182 -10.66 -15.93 -3.33
CA SER A 182 -11.31 -15.12 -4.36
C SER A 182 -11.92 -13.85 -3.77
N SER A 183 -12.64 -13.95 -2.64
CA SER A 183 -13.20 -12.76 -1.96
C SER A 183 -12.11 -11.77 -1.53
N LEU A 184 -10.97 -12.24 -1.03
CA LEU A 184 -9.83 -11.41 -0.64
C LEU A 184 -9.21 -10.70 -1.86
N ALA A 185 -9.06 -11.41 -2.98
CA ALA A 185 -8.58 -10.81 -4.24
C ALA A 185 -9.51 -9.65 -4.67
N HIS A 186 -10.81 -9.88 -4.68
CA HIS A 186 -11.80 -8.85 -5.01
C HIS A 186 -11.74 -7.66 -4.05
N ILE A 187 -11.77 -7.89 -2.72
CA ILE A 187 -11.71 -6.81 -1.72
C ILE A 187 -10.46 -5.95 -1.92
N GLY A 188 -9.30 -6.57 -2.17
CA GLY A 188 -8.05 -5.86 -2.44
C GLY A 188 -8.13 -4.92 -3.65
N SER A 189 -8.69 -5.38 -4.77
CA SER A 189 -8.81 -4.55 -5.98
C SER A 189 -9.81 -3.43 -5.81
N HIS A 190 -10.96 -3.74 -5.21
CA HIS A 190 -11.97 -2.74 -4.94
C HIS A 190 -11.42 -1.65 -4.01
N ALA A 191 -10.64 -2.02 -2.99
CA ALA A 191 -9.95 -1.06 -2.13
C ALA A 191 -8.96 -0.19 -2.91
N LEU A 192 -8.09 -0.78 -3.75
CA LEU A 192 -7.15 -0.02 -4.58
C LEU A 192 -7.86 0.94 -5.53
N LEU A 193 -8.86 0.45 -6.26
CA LEU A 193 -9.60 1.24 -7.24
C LEU A 193 -10.38 2.37 -6.56
N LYS A 194 -10.94 2.15 -5.37
CA LYS A 194 -11.55 3.22 -4.57
C LYS A 194 -10.52 4.27 -4.17
N MET A 195 -9.38 3.84 -3.60
CA MET A 195 -8.31 4.74 -3.18
C MET A 195 -7.78 5.60 -4.35
N LEU A 196 -7.62 4.98 -5.51
CA LEU A 196 -7.10 5.61 -6.72
C LEU A 196 -8.13 6.51 -7.41
N LEU A 197 -9.31 5.96 -7.72
CA LEU A 197 -10.29 6.60 -8.60
C LEU A 197 -11.28 7.48 -7.86
N VAL A 198 -11.57 7.20 -6.59
CA VAL A 198 -12.57 7.95 -5.80
C VAL A 198 -11.87 8.91 -4.85
N ASP A 199 -10.99 8.39 -3.99
CA ASP A 199 -10.43 9.16 -2.87
C ASP A 199 -9.22 10.01 -3.28
N ASN A 200 -8.52 9.63 -4.35
CA ASN A 200 -7.19 10.14 -4.71
C ASN A 200 -6.24 10.16 -3.49
N PHE A 201 -6.30 9.10 -2.69
CA PHE A 201 -5.48 8.92 -1.50
C PHE A 201 -5.13 7.45 -1.39
N ILE A 202 -3.97 7.11 -1.95
CA ILE A 202 -3.53 5.74 -2.18
C ILE A 202 -2.63 5.29 -1.05
N HIS A 203 -2.92 4.13 -0.46
CA HIS A 203 -1.99 3.47 0.44
C HIS A 203 -0.84 2.89 -0.37
N ALA A 204 0.36 3.45 -0.23
CA ALA A 204 1.50 3.16 -1.08
C ALA A 204 2.21 1.81 -0.76
N ASP A 205 1.80 1.11 0.30
CA ASP A 205 2.47 -0.10 0.80
C ASP A 205 1.49 -1.23 1.15
N MET A 206 0.79 -1.71 0.13
CA MET A 206 -0.13 -2.85 0.25
C MET A 206 0.61 -4.20 0.27
N HIS A 207 1.77 -4.27 0.93
CA HIS A 207 2.52 -5.51 1.08
C HIS A 207 1.74 -6.51 1.97
N PRO A 208 1.75 -7.83 1.67
CA PRO A 208 1.04 -8.83 2.46
C PRO A 208 1.33 -8.85 3.97
N GLY A 209 2.51 -8.35 4.38
CA GLY A 209 2.90 -8.23 5.79
C GLY A 209 2.14 -7.13 6.56
N ASN A 210 1.51 -6.18 5.88
CA ASN A 210 0.76 -5.07 6.50
C ASN A 210 -0.76 -5.27 6.42
N ILE A 211 -1.21 -6.46 6.03
CA ILE A 211 -2.62 -6.77 5.78
C ILE A 211 -3.02 -7.96 6.64
N LEU A 212 -3.99 -7.74 7.52
CA LEU A 212 -4.64 -8.80 8.28
C LEU A 212 -5.98 -9.17 7.65
N VAL A 213 -6.35 -10.43 7.83
CA VAL A 213 -7.61 -11.02 7.43
C VAL A 213 -8.31 -11.56 8.67
N ARG A 214 -9.55 -11.15 8.86
CA ARG A 214 -10.44 -11.69 9.90
C ARG A 214 -11.58 -12.43 9.23
N VAL A 215 -11.65 -13.74 9.47
CA VAL A 215 -12.75 -14.58 8.99
C VAL A 215 -13.66 -14.91 10.17
N ALA A 216 -14.95 -14.58 10.06
CA ALA A 216 -15.90 -14.91 11.11
C ALA A 216 -16.07 -16.44 11.21
N GLN A 217 -15.55 -17.04 12.29
CA GLN A 217 -15.77 -18.45 12.58
C GLN A 217 -17.22 -18.65 13.04
N THR A 218 -18.09 -19.15 12.15
CA THR A 218 -19.43 -19.59 12.54
C THR A 218 -19.32 -20.80 13.46
N LYS A 219 -19.48 -20.58 14.77
CA LYS A 219 -19.51 -21.64 15.80
C LYS A 219 -20.75 -22.54 15.73
N ARG A 220 -21.69 -22.32 14.79
CA ARG A 220 -22.91 -23.11 14.63
C ARG A 220 -23.08 -23.61 13.19
N PRO A 221 -23.04 -24.93 12.93
CA PRO A 221 -23.17 -25.49 11.59
C PRO A 221 -24.53 -25.23 10.93
N SER A 222 -25.58 -24.92 11.70
CA SER A 222 -26.94 -24.67 11.19
C SER A 222 -27.17 -23.29 10.56
N LYS A 223 -26.22 -22.36 10.64
CA LYS A 223 -26.28 -21.04 9.96
C LYS A 223 -25.32 -20.91 8.77
N ARG A 224 -24.87 -22.04 8.21
CA ARG A 224 -24.00 -22.10 7.01
C ARG A 224 -24.63 -21.50 5.74
N LEU A 225 -25.92 -21.15 5.76
CA LEU A 225 -26.62 -20.51 4.64
C LEU A 225 -26.14 -19.07 4.36
N PHE A 226 -25.55 -18.39 5.34
CA PHE A 226 -24.93 -17.07 5.13
C PHE A 226 -23.41 -17.24 5.03
N LYS A 227 -22.87 -17.09 3.82
CA LYS A 227 -21.42 -17.08 3.56
C LYS A 227 -20.79 -15.90 4.31
N SER A 228 -19.95 -16.17 5.32
CA SER A 228 -19.16 -15.14 6.00
C SER A 228 -18.14 -14.57 5.01
N LYS A 229 -18.29 -13.31 4.59
CA LYS A 229 -17.24 -12.61 3.84
C LYS A 229 -16.03 -12.36 4.77
N PRO A 230 -14.79 -12.50 4.26
CA PRO A 230 -13.61 -12.10 5.00
C PRO A 230 -13.57 -10.58 5.19
N HIS A 231 -12.99 -10.13 6.29
CA HIS A 231 -12.77 -8.73 6.58
C HIS A 231 -11.27 -8.42 6.49
N VAL A 232 -10.90 -7.40 5.73
CA VAL A 232 -9.50 -6.99 5.48
C VAL A 232 -9.15 -5.78 6.33
N ILE A 233 -7.96 -5.79 6.93
CA ILE A 233 -7.48 -4.72 7.80
C ILE A 233 -6.10 -4.29 7.29
N PHE A 234 -5.97 -3.02 6.91
CA PHE A 234 -4.69 -2.42 6.53
C PHE A 234 -4.07 -1.74 7.76
N LEU A 235 -2.84 -2.13 8.13
CA LEU A 235 -2.19 -1.70 9.36
C LEU A 235 -1.31 -0.46 9.18
N ASP A 236 -0.17 -0.63 8.48
CA ASP A 236 0.86 0.40 8.31
C ASP A 236 0.50 1.28 7.12
N VAL A 237 -0.07 2.45 7.39
CA VAL A 237 -0.38 3.46 6.37
C VAL A 237 0.57 4.66 6.45
N GLY A 238 1.80 4.42 6.90
CA GLY A 238 2.84 5.45 6.96
C GLY A 238 3.13 6.06 5.59
N MET A 239 2.91 5.26 4.53
CA MET A 239 3.18 5.65 3.15
C MET A 239 1.89 5.82 2.34
N THR A 240 1.75 7.02 1.76
CA THR A 240 0.60 7.38 0.93
C THR A 240 1.04 8.15 -0.31
N ALA A 241 0.21 8.11 -1.36
CA ALA A 241 0.40 8.89 -2.58
C ALA A 241 -0.89 9.60 -2.95
N GLU A 242 -0.76 10.81 -3.50
CA GLU A 242 -1.86 11.59 -4.08
C GLU A 242 -1.43 12.07 -5.46
N LEU A 243 -2.30 11.92 -6.45
CA LEU A 243 -2.04 12.38 -7.80
C LEU A 243 -2.51 13.81 -7.98
N SER A 244 -1.82 14.58 -8.83
CA SER A 244 -2.33 15.87 -9.26
C SER A 244 -3.63 15.68 -10.08
N LYS A 245 -4.40 16.75 -10.25
CA LYS A 245 -5.62 16.68 -11.08
C LYS A 245 -5.31 16.24 -12.50
N SER A 246 -4.23 16.74 -13.09
CA SER A 246 -3.77 16.35 -14.43
C SER A 246 -3.34 14.90 -14.47
N ASP A 247 -2.57 14.43 -13.47
CA ASP A 247 -2.09 13.04 -13.45
C ASP A 247 -3.24 12.06 -13.27
N ARG A 248 -4.23 12.40 -12.45
CA ARG A 248 -5.42 11.55 -12.26
C ARG A 248 -6.19 11.37 -13.57
N VAL A 249 -6.42 12.46 -14.31
CA VAL A 249 -7.10 12.40 -15.61
C VAL A 249 -6.24 11.64 -16.63
N ASN A 250 -4.94 11.90 -16.67
CA ASN A 250 -4.04 11.25 -17.60
C ASN A 250 -3.89 9.75 -17.32
N LEU A 251 -3.85 9.34 -16.05
CA LEU A 251 -3.77 7.94 -15.64
C LEU A 251 -5.08 7.20 -15.94
N LEU A 252 -6.23 7.85 -15.77
CA LEU A 252 -7.52 7.32 -16.23
C LEU A 252 -7.52 7.06 -17.74
N GLU A 253 -7.02 8.01 -18.52
CA GLU A 253 -6.92 7.88 -19.97
C GLU A 253 -5.92 6.78 -20.37
N PHE A 254 -4.80 6.68 -19.67
CA PHE A 254 -3.86 5.57 -19.81
C PHE A 254 -4.55 4.22 -19.61
N PHE A 255 -5.31 4.06 -18.52
CA PHE A 255 -6.00 2.79 -18.26
C PHE A 255 -7.08 2.47 -19.30
N LYS A 256 -7.80 3.47 -19.82
CA LYS A 256 -8.73 3.28 -20.94
C LYS A 256 -7.99 2.83 -22.20
N ALA A 257 -6.86 3.46 -22.51
CA ALA A 257 -6.03 3.09 -23.65
C ALA A 257 -5.52 1.65 -23.51
N VAL A 258 -5.03 1.26 -22.32
CA VAL A 258 -4.64 -0.13 -22.05
C VAL A 258 -5.83 -1.09 -22.27
N ALA A 259 -6.99 -0.74 -21.73
CA ALA A 259 -8.21 -1.53 -21.86
C ALA A 259 -8.70 -1.68 -23.30
N LEU A 260 -8.52 -0.67 -24.15
CA LEU A 260 -8.89 -0.67 -25.57
C LEU A 260 -7.78 -1.19 -26.48
N GLN A 261 -6.65 -1.62 -25.91
CA GLN A 261 -5.43 -1.97 -26.63
C GLN A 261 -4.90 -0.84 -27.54
N ASP A 262 -5.15 0.42 -27.15
CA ASP A 262 -4.66 1.60 -27.84
C ASP A 262 -3.24 1.94 -27.37
N GLY A 263 -2.25 1.35 -28.04
CA GLY A 263 -0.84 1.58 -27.73
C GLY A 263 -0.35 3.01 -27.99
N GLN A 264 -0.99 3.76 -28.91
CA GLN A 264 -0.63 5.15 -29.20
C GLN A 264 -1.00 6.02 -28.00
N THR A 265 -2.27 5.99 -27.59
CA THR A 265 -2.74 6.79 -26.46
C THR A 265 -2.07 6.35 -25.16
N ALA A 266 -1.82 5.06 -24.96
CA ALA A 266 -1.08 4.57 -23.78
C ALA A 266 0.34 5.17 -23.72
N ALA A 267 1.06 5.24 -24.84
CA ALA A 267 2.39 5.83 -24.90
C ALA A 267 2.38 7.34 -24.65
N GLU A 268 1.46 8.06 -25.29
CA GLU A 268 1.30 9.51 -25.10
C GLU A 268 0.94 9.86 -23.66
N CYS A 269 0.03 9.09 -23.05
CA CYS A 269 -0.29 9.25 -21.64
C CYS A 269 0.94 8.98 -20.77
N THR A 270 1.73 7.95 -21.06
CA THR A 270 2.96 7.67 -20.30
C THR A 270 3.95 8.83 -20.35
N LEU A 271 4.13 9.47 -21.51
CA LEU A 271 4.99 10.64 -21.67
C LEU A 271 4.49 11.87 -20.87
N LYS A 272 3.17 11.96 -20.65
CA LYS A 272 2.51 13.03 -19.87
C LYS A 272 2.51 12.77 -18.35
N LEU A 273 3.00 11.62 -17.88
CA LEU A 273 3.12 11.31 -16.44
C LEU A 273 4.29 12.03 -15.76
N SER A 274 4.99 12.92 -16.47
CA SER A 274 5.95 13.83 -15.87
C SER A 274 5.87 15.22 -16.48
N GLN A 275 5.94 16.23 -15.61
CA GLN A 275 6.03 17.64 -16.02
C GLN A 275 7.37 17.97 -16.68
N GLN A 276 8.43 17.18 -16.42
CA GLN A 276 9.78 17.40 -16.92
C GLN A 276 10.29 16.17 -17.68
N GLN A 277 9.82 16.03 -18.91
CA GLN A 277 10.16 14.88 -19.75
C GLN A 277 11.63 14.92 -20.20
N LYS A 278 12.37 13.83 -19.91
CA LYS A 278 13.78 13.65 -20.30
C LYS A 278 13.96 12.67 -21.48
N CYS A 279 12.87 12.11 -22.00
CA CYS A 279 12.91 11.20 -23.14
C CYS A 279 13.53 11.91 -24.37
N PRO A 280 14.65 11.39 -24.92
CA PRO A 280 15.34 12.04 -26.03
C PRO A 280 14.63 11.86 -27.38
N ASN A 281 13.80 10.83 -27.53
CA ASN A 281 13.05 10.56 -28.75
C ASN A 281 11.65 10.00 -28.40
N PRO A 282 10.69 10.87 -28.08
CA PRO A 282 9.32 10.48 -27.74
C PRO A 282 8.62 9.68 -28.85
N GLU A 283 8.88 10.01 -30.11
CA GLU A 283 8.26 9.35 -31.26
C GLU A 283 8.70 7.89 -31.36
N ALA A 284 10.00 7.61 -31.14
CA ALA A 284 10.51 6.24 -31.12
C ALA A 284 9.92 5.41 -29.96
N PHE A 285 9.69 6.03 -28.80
CA PHE A 285 9.01 5.38 -27.68
C PHE A 285 7.57 5.02 -28.04
N ILE A 286 6.82 5.98 -28.60
CA ILE A 286 5.44 5.78 -29.05
C ILE A 286 5.33 4.63 -30.06
N GLU A 287 6.20 4.62 -31.08
CA GLU A 287 6.22 3.55 -32.08
C GLU A 287 6.54 2.18 -31.49
N GLU A 288 7.42 2.12 -30.48
CA GLU A 288 7.72 0.85 -29.83
C GLU A 288 6.55 0.32 -29.01
N VAL A 289 5.90 1.18 -28.21
CA VAL A 289 4.72 0.79 -27.41
C VAL A 289 3.58 0.36 -28.33
N LYS A 290 3.32 1.04 -29.44
CA LYS A 290 2.31 0.63 -30.42
C LYS A 290 2.55 -0.78 -30.96
N ARG A 291 3.80 -1.11 -31.30
CA ARG A 291 4.16 -2.45 -31.77
C ARG A 291 3.91 -3.50 -30.69
N THR A 292 4.25 -3.19 -29.43
CA THR A 292 3.98 -4.06 -28.29
C THR A 292 2.49 -4.33 -28.12
N PHE A 293 1.66 -3.29 -28.18
CA PHE A 293 0.21 -3.42 -28.08
C PHE A 293 -0.42 -4.16 -29.27
N ALA A 294 0.07 -3.91 -30.48
CA ALA A 294 -0.36 -4.64 -31.67
C ALA A 294 -0.03 -6.14 -31.55
N PHE A 295 1.13 -6.48 -30.97
CA PHE A 295 1.48 -7.86 -30.66
C PHE A 295 0.56 -8.48 -29.60
N TRP A 296 0.20 -7.75 -28.55
CA TRP A 296 -0.76 -8.23 -27.54
C TRP A 296 -2.16 -8.50 -28.10
N GLY A 297 -2.52 -7.85 -29.20
CA GLY A 297 -3.75 -8.11 -29.95
C GLY A 297 -3.72 -9.41 -30.77
N THR A 298 -2.58 -10.11 -30.90
CA THR A 298 -2.49 -11.38 -31.64
C THR A 298 -2.81 -12.58 -30.74
N PRO A 299 -3.16 -13.76 -31.30
CA PRO A 299 -3.38 -14.98 -30.53
C PRO A 299 -2.17 -15.40 -29.68
N GLU A 300 -0.95 -15.15 -30.15
CA GLU A 300 0.28 -15.43 -29.40
C GLU A 300 0.48 -14.45 -28.23
N GLY A 301 0.17 -13.16 -28.45
CA GLY A 301 0.28 -12.12 -27.43
C GLY A 301 -0.84 -12.15 -26.39
N PHE A 302 -2.02 -12.70 -26.71
CA PHE A 302 -3.15 -12.80 -25.79
C PHE A 302 -2.86 -13.66 -24.55
N ASN A 303 -1.88 -14.56 -24.63
CA ASN A 303 -1.46 -15.40 -23.51
C ASN A 303 -0.52 -14.69 -22.53
N LEU A 304 -0.08 -13.46 -22.84
CA LEU A 304 0.76 -12.69 -21.92
C LEU A 304 -0.05 -12.19 -20.73
N HIS A 305 0.55 -12.33 -19.55
CA HIS A 305 -0.08 -11.89 -18.31
C HIS A 305 0.17 -10.40 -18.04
N ALA A 306 -0.73 -9.75 -17.28
CA ALA A 306 -0.62 -8.33 -16.97
C ALA A 306 0.74 -7.93 -16.35
N ALA A 307 1.28 -8.72 -15.42
CA ALA A 307 2.63 -8.53 -14.89
C ALA A 307 3.74 -8.57 -15.97
N GLU A 308 3.67 -9.51 -16.92
CA GLU A 308 4.63 -9.59 -18.04
C GLU A 308 4.51 -8.38 -18.96
N CYS A 309 3.28 -8.00 -19.31
CA CYS A 309 2.98 -6.80 -20.09
C CYS A 309 3.54 -5.54 -19.40
N MET A 310 3.37 -5.42 -18.08
CA MET A 310 3.88 -4.30 -17.32
C MET A 310 5.41 -4.28 -17.23
N HIS A 311 6.06 -5.45 -17.09
CA HIS A 311 7.52 -5.54 -17.16
C HIS A 311 8.07 -5.06 -18.51
N ILE A 312 7.42 -5.41 -19.62
CA ILE A 312 7.80 -4.95 -20.96
C ILE A 312 7.67 -3.41 -21.06
N LEU A 313 6.55 -2.84 -20.60
CA LEU A 313 6.34 -1.39 -20.62
C LEU A 313 7.35 -0.65 -19.73
N LEU A 314 7.64 -1.15 -18.53
CA LEU A 314 8.64 -0.56 -17.63
C LEU A 314 10.04 -0.62 -18.23
N ASP A 315 10.39 -1.70 -18.93
CA ASP A 315 11.67 -1.78 -19.65
C ASP A 315 11.73 -0.77 -20.81
N GLN A 316 10.63 -0.56 -21.53
CA GLN A 316 10.53 0.48 -22.57
C GLN A 316 10.69 1.89 -21.99
N VAL A 317 9.98 2.22 -20.92
CA VAL A 317 10.11 3.49 -20.17
C VAL A 317 11.57 3.71 -19.78
N ARG A 318 12.23 2.68 -19.25
CA ARG A 318 13.64 2.74 -18.82
C ARG A 318 14.60 2.94 -20.00
N ARG A 319 14.46 2.16 -21.09
CA ARG A 319 15.33 2.25 -22.28
C ARG A 319 15.20 3.57 -22.99
N HIS A 320 13.97 4.07 -23.14
CA HIS A 320 13.67 5.36 -23.76
C HIS A 320 13.84 6.56 -22.81
N ARG A 321 14.28 6.33 -21.56
CA ARG A 321 14.52 7.37 -20.57
C ARG A 321 13.30 8.27 -20.35
N VAL A 322 12.11 7.67 -20.40
CA VAL A 322 10.87 8.37 -20.09
C VAL A 322 10.90 8.75 -18.60
N SER A 323 10.65 10.03 -18.32
CA SER A 323 10.44 10.53 -16.96
C SER A 323 9.02 10.23 -16.51
N ILE A 324 8.87 9.77 -15.28
CA ILE A 324 7.59 9.57 -14.60
C ILE A 324 7.73 10.20 -13.21
N ASP A 325 6.72 10.96 -12.78
CA ASP A 325 6.72 11.64 -11.49
C ASP A 325 6.58 10.64 -10.33
N GLY A 326 7.20 10.95 -9.18
CA GLY A 326 7.35 10.02 -8.07
C GLY A 326 6.02 9.42 -7.56
N ASN A 327 4.98 10.24 -7.39
CA ASN A 327 3.67 9.76 -6.92
C ASN A 327 3.01 8.80 -7.92
N VAL A 328 3.23 9.00 -9.22
CA VAL A 328 2.74 8.09 -10.26
C VAL A 328 3.50 6.76 -10.19
N CYS A 329 4.83 6.80 -10.07
CA CYS A 329 5.64 5.61 -9.85
C CYS A 329 5.16 4.82 -8.63
N THR A 330 4.88 5.50 -7.51
CA THR A 330 4.33 4.87 -6.32
C THR A 330 3.01 4.15 -6.61
N VAL A 331 2.06 4.80 -7.29
CA VAL A 331 0.77 4.18 -7.67
C VAL A 331 0.96 2.95 -8.57
N MET A 332 1.86 3.03 -9.56
CA MET A 332 2.18 1.89 -10.43
C MET A 332 2.77 0.72 -9.64
N MET A 333 3.73 0.99 -8.76
CA MET A 333 4.35 -0.02 -7.90
C MET A 333 3.36 -0.65 -6.93
N THR A 334 2.49 0.13 -6.29
CA THR A 334 1.42 -0.40 -5.43
C THR A 334 0.47 -1.32 -6.21
N THR A 335 0.12 -0.93 -7.44
CA THR A 335 -0.73 -1.75 -8.32
C THR A 335 -0.08 -3.09 -8.66
N LEU A 336 1.22 -3.08 -8.97
CA LEU A 336 2.02 -4.29 -9.23
C LEU A 336 2.11 -5.23 -8.02
N VAL A 337 2.40 -4.67 -6.84
CA VAL A 337 2.48 -5.47 -5.60
C VAL A 337 1.14 -6.13 -5.34
N LEU A 338 0.04 -5.39 -5.51
CA LEU A 338 -1.31 -5.90 -5.34
C LEU A 338 -1.62 -7.03 -6.33
N GLU A 339 -1.42 -6.81 -7.63
CA GLU A 339 -1.65 -7.82 -8.67
C GLU A 339 -0.88 -9.11 -8.36
N GLY A 340 0.39 -8.98 -7.96
CA GLY A 340 1.27 -10.11 -7.70
C GLY A 340 0.75 -11.08 -6.63
N TRP A 341 0.15 -10.58 -5.54
CA TRP A 341 -0.45 -11.46 -4.53
C TRP A 341 -1.91 -11.79 -4.80
N GLN A 342 -2.68 -10.92 -5.48
CA GLN A 342 -4.04 -11.22 -5.89
C GLN A 342 -4.12 -12.44 -6.80
N ARG A 343 -3.20 -12.52 -7.77
CA ARG A 343 -3.12 -13.67 -8.68
C ARG A 343 -2.80 -14.98 -7.97
N LYS A 344 -2.05 -14.93 -6.87
CA LYS A 344 -1.80 -16.11 -6.03
C LYS A 344 -3.03 -16.54 -5.24
N LEU A 345 -3.90 -15.60 -4.89
CA LEU A 345 -5.18 -15.91 -4.25
C LEU A 345 -6.21 -16.43 -5.24
N ASP A 346 -6.28 -15.82 -6.42
CA ASP A 346 -7.24 -16.15 -7.48
C ASP A 346 -6.56 -16.01 -8.85
N PRO A 347 -6.05 -17.11 -9.42
CA PRO A 347 -5.33 -17.10 -10.70
C PRO A 347 -6.18 -16.67 -11.90
N GLU A 348 -7.51 -16.82 -11.82
CA GLU A 348 -8.44 -16.41 -12.87
C GLU A 348 -8.86 -14.94 -12.75
N TYR A 349 -8.45 -14.27 -11.68
CA TYR A 349 -8.83 -12.90 -11.40
C TYR A 349 -8.06 -11.91 -12.29
N ASP A 350 -8.83 -11.02 -12.94
CA ASP A 350 -8.32 -10.02 -13.86
C ASP A 350 -8.69 -8.60 -13.37
N VAL A 351 -7.67 -7.88 -12.89
CA VAL A 351 -7.77 -6.48 -12.46
C VAL A 351 -8.16 -5.58 -13.63
N MET A 352 -7.64 -5.83 -14.84
CA MET A 352 -7.93 -5.04 -16.03
C MET A 352 -9.38 -5.21 -16.46
N ARG A 353 -9.93 -6.44 -16.39
CA ARG A 353 -11.36 -6.67 -16.64
C ARG A 353 -12.25 -5.96 -15.63
N THR A 354 -11.85 -5.94 -14.36
CA THR A 354 -12.57 -5.19 -13.30
C THR A 354 -12.54 -3.70 -13.58
N LEU A 355 -11.37 -3.19 -13.95
CA LEU A 355 -11.17 -1.79 -14.33
C LEU A 355 -11.98 -1.40 -15.57
N GLN A 356 -11.96 -2.21 -16.63
CA GLN A 356 -12.81 -2.06 -17.82
C GLN A 356 -14.28 -1.97 -17.45
N THR A 357 -14.76 -2.90 -16.62
CA THR A 357 -16.17 -2.95 -16.18
C THR A 357 -16.57 -1.67 -15.44
N LEU A 358 -15.66 -1.07 -14.68
CA LEU A 358 -15.89 0.18 -13.96
C LEU A 358 -15.74 1.42 -14.86
N LEU A 359 -14.80 1.41 -15.81
CA LEU A 359 -14.54 2.53 -16.72
C LEU A 359 -15.62 2.68 -17.81
N PHE A 360 -16.22 1.58 -18.27
CA PHE A 360 -17.21 1.58 -19.36
C PHE A 360 -18.67 1.62 -18.90
N LYS A 361 -18.94 1.72 -17.59
CA LYS A 361 -20.27 2.08 -17.08
C LYS A 361 -20.45 3.60 -17.12
N VAL A 362 -21.38 4.05 -17.97
CA VAL A 362 -21.67 5.47 -18.29
C VAL A 362 -22.04 6.29 -17.03
N ASP A 363 -21.66 7.57 -17.04
CA ASP A 363 -21.69 8.59 -15.95
C ASP A 363 -20.75 8.35 -14.75
N TRP A 364 -19.48 8.20 -15.10
CA TRP A 364 -18.30 7.86 -14.29
C TRP A 364 -18.08 8.48 -12.89
N ALA A 365 -18.52 9.70 -12.56
CA ALA A 365 -18.21 10.30 -11.25
C ALA A 365 -19.26 9.94 -10.19
N GLU A 366 -20.55 10.07 -10.54
CA GLU A 366 -21.66 9.65 -9.69
C GLU A 366 -21.82 8.13 -9.77
N SER A 367 -21.76 7.54 -10.98
CA SER A 367 -21.92 6.11 -11.18
C SER A 367 -20.82 5.28 -10.52
N LEU A 368 -19.58 5.77 -10.35
CA LEU A 368 -18.51 4.96 -9.73
C LEU A 368 -18.58 4.99 -8.20
N ALA A 369 -18.97 6.12 -7.60
CA ALA A 369 -19.36 6.14 -6.19
C ALA A 369 -20.59 5.25 -5.96
N TYR A 370 -21.63 5.36 -6.79
CA TYR A 370 -22.84 4.53 -6.68
C TYR A 370 -22.64 3.07 -7.06
N THR A 371 -21.75 2.73 -8.00
CA THR A 371 -21.50 1.36 -8.46
C THR A 371 -20.57 0.65 -7.49
N ILE A 372 -19.56 1.34 -6.96
CA ILE A 372 -18.72 0.76 -5.91
C ILE A 372 -19.47 0.72 -4.58
N GLU A 373 -20.24 1.74 -4.19
CA GLU A 373 -21.10 1.65 -3.00
C GLU A 373 -22.27 0.66 -3.19
N GLY A 374 -22.79 0.50 -4.41
CA GLY A 374 -23.95 -0.34 -4.76
C GLY A 374 -23.63 -1.83 -5.02
N LEU A 375 -22.48 -2.16 -5.62
CA LEU A 375 -21.97 -3.54 -5.70
C LEU A 375 -21.59 -4.09 -4.30
N MET A 376 -21.45 -3.21 -3.33
CA MET A 376 -20.96 -3.50 -1.97
C MET A 376 -22.00 -3.20 -0.87
N ALA A 377 -23.20 -2.78 -1.25
CA ALA A 377 -24.35 -2.74 -0.37
C ALA A 377 -24.76 -4.20 -0.01
N PRO A 378 -25.26 -4.45 1.21
CA PRO A 378 -25.40 -5.79 1.79
C PRO A 378 -26.20 -6.80 0.97
#